data_AF-A0A2K4WVV6-F1
#
_entry.id   AF-A0A2K4WVV6-F1
#
_cell.length_a   1.000
_cell.length_b   1.000
_cell.length_c   1.000
_cell.angle_alpha   90.00
_cell.angle_beta   90.00
_cell.angle_gamma   90.00
#
_symmetry.space_group_name_H-M   'P 1'
#
loop_
_entity.id
_entity.type
_entity.pdbx_description
1 polymer ?
#
loop_
_entity_poly.entity_id
_entity_poly.type
_entity_poly.pdbx_seq_one_letter_code
_entity_poly.pdbx_strand_id
1 'polypeptide(L)'
;MATPTNLQYDRRYSLTIGDYSTGNGLLITSEDTDHPLQITFEVNKTSDTKHKAGNSTTIEIYNLTPVQAKLLESQYISFEFRVGYNNEDGLSLIAQGNVTEATTVKRGTDTITQIKVGEGYVALDHTRISQNLSPGQTVEDVIRVIVAAMPGISRGPIVGTNLSSPIVHGWRLSGTAKEELDKITKAYNLEYSISNNTLIMTDLNQPTSKTVLNVPVISSETGMIDKPFRITEQIRLGKKDKRTRPGIQVKTLLNPAFTVSSVVKIESDDINGYFRINSLRYNGEFRGQPWHSELRCSEMTDADITIT
;
A
#
# COMPACT_ATOMS: atom_id res chain seq x y z
N MET A 1 -25.52 -18.67 12.78
CA MET A 1 -25.90 -17.29 13.12
C MET A 1 -25.40 -16.42 11.98
N ALA A 2 -26.30 -15.74 11.27
CA ALA A 2 -25.90 -14.82 10.21
C ALA A 2 -25.06 -13.71 10.85
N THR A 3 -23.81 -13.60 10.43
CA THR A 3 -22.93 -12.48 10.77
C THR A 3 -23.68 -11.19 10.41
N PRO A 4 -23.70 -10.16 11.28
CA PRO A 4 -24.35 -8.91 10.93
C PRO A 4 -23.79 -8.42 9.59
N THR A 5 -24.68 -8.12 8.65
CA THR A 5 -24.34 -7.50 7.37
C THR A 5 -23.46 -6.31 7.68
N ASN A 6 -22.20 -6.35 7.26
CA ASN A 6 -21.20 -5.34 7.56
C ASN A 6 -21.53 -4.07 6.75
N LEU A 7 -22.57 -3.34 7.17
CA LEU A 7 -23.11 -2.20 6.46
C LEU A 7 -22.09 -1.07 6.48
N GLN A 8 -21.73 -0.58 5.31
CA GLN A 8 -20.77 0.48 5.11
C GLN A 8 -21.53 1.80 4.91
N TYR A 9 -21.80 2.49 6.01
CA TYR A 9 -22.51 3.78 6.05
C TYR A 9 -21.70 4.81 6.85
N ASP A 10 -22.06 6.09 6.75
CA ASP A 10 -21.40 7.21 7.44
C ASP A 10 -19.87 7.17 7.30
N ARG A 11 -19.38 7.59 6.13
CA ARG A 11 -17.95 7.66 5.85
C ARG A 11 -17.22 8.43 6.95
N ARG A 12 -16.08 7.91 7.38
CA ARG A 12 -15.19 8.55 8.35
C ARG A 12 -13.80 8.69 7.78
N TYR A 13 -13.11 9.77 8.16
CA TYR A 13 -11.68 9.91 7.93
C TYR A 13 -10.99 10.57 9.14
N SER A 14 -9.70 10.29 9.27
CA SER A 14 -8.79 11.00 10.15
C SER A 14 -7.45 11.19 9.43
N LEU A 15 -7.01 12.44 9.39
CA LEU A 15 -5.77 12.86 8.77
C LEU A 15 -4.90 13.54 9.81
N THR A 16 -3.74 12.96 10.09
CA THR A 16 -2.71 13.53 10.95
C THR A 16 -1.53 13.94 10.11
N ILE A 17 -1.15 15.21 10.18
CA ILE A 17 0.01 15.77 9.50
C ILE A 17 0.84 16.51 10.52
N GLY A 18 2.14 16.25 10.61
CA GLY A 18 2.96 16.94 11.61
C GLY A 18 4.44 16.91 11.33
N ASP A 19 5.13 17.89 11.88
CA ASP A 19 6.58 17.95 11.86
C ASP A 19 7.12 17.07 13.00
N TYR A 20 7.72 15.93 12.65
CA TYR A 20 8.22 14.99 13.64
C TYR A 20 9.46 15.49 14.40
N SER A 21 10.06 16.61 13.99
CA SER A 21 11.19 17.24 14.69
C SER A 21 10.73 18.20 15.80
N THR A 22 9.63 18.92 15.57
CA THR A 22 9.11 19.92 16.54
C THR A 22 7.93 19.39 17.36
N GLY A 23 7.27 18.32 16.92
CA GLY A 23 6.06 17.80 17.54
C GLY A 23 4.79 18.59 17.20
N ASN A 24 4.90 19.65 16.40
CA ASN A 24 3.75 20.42 15.93
C ASN A 24 2.99 19.63 14.87
N GLY A 25 1.67 19.51 15.04
CA GLY A 25 0.84 18.72 14.16
C GLY A 25 -0.56 19.30 13.99
N LEU A 26 -1.21 18.82 12.95
CA LEU A 26 -2.59 19.10 12.58
C LEU A 26 -3.32 17.76 12.50
N LEU A 27 -4.39 17.64 13.27
CA LEU A 27 -5.36 16.55 13.17
C LEU A 27 -6.63 17.11 12.53
N ILE A 28 -7.09 16.46 11.44
CA ILE A 28 -8.33 16.79 10.75
C ILE A 28 -9.18 15.52 10.74
N THR A 29 -10.39 15.59 11.30
CA THR A 29 -11.28 14.43 11.38
C THR A 29 -12.65 14.76 10.79
N SER A 30 -13.36 13.70 10.40
CA SER A 30 -14.77 13.80 10.00
C SER A 30 -15.74 14.02 11.17
N GLU A 31 -15.26 14.01 12.41
CA GLU A 31 -16.09 14.13 13.63
C GLU A 31 -16.08 15.54 14.22
N ASP A 32 -15.26 16.44 13.68
CA ASP A 32 -15.16 17.81 14.18
C ASP A 32 -16.51 18.54 14.10
N THR A 33 -16.94 19.15 15.21
CA THR A 33 -18.36 19.38 15.53
C THR A 33 -19.00 20.57 14.83
N ASP A 34 -18.22 21.50 14.29
CA ASP A 34 -18.79 22.69 13.62
C ASP A 34 -18.99 22.43 12.13
N HIS A 35 -17.96 21.97 11.40
CA HIS A 35 -18.08 21.40 10.04
C HIS A 35 -16.78 20.65 9.66
N PRO A 36 -16.81 19.32 9.44
CA PRO A 36 -15.61 18.59 9.00
C PRO A 36 -15.15 19.10 7.62
N LEU A 37 -13.85 19.30 7.45
CA LEU A 37 -13.29 19.79 6.18
C LEU A 37 -13.60 18.84 5.03
N GLN A 38 -13.77 19.39 3.83
CA GLN A 38 -13.88 18.55 2.64
C GLN A 38 -12.49 18.04 2.27
N ILE A 39 -12.40 16.74 1.96
CA ILE A 39 -11.20 16.12 1.43
C ILE A 39 -11.50 15.29 0.19
N THR A 40 -10.53 15.26 -0.72
CA THR A 40 -10.40 14.24 -1.76
C THR A 40 -9.10 13.49 -1.54
N PHE A 41 -9.06 12.21 -1.87
CA PHE A 41 -7.83 11.44 -1.78
C PHE A 41 -7.74 10.36 -2.84
N GLU A 42 -6.50 10.07 -3.20
CA GLU A 42 -6.11 8.94 -4.00
C GLU A 42 -4.88 8.28 -3.36
N VAL A 43 -5.03 7.03 -2.92
CA VAL A 43 -3.93 6.22 -2.38
C VAL A 43 -3.64 5.09 -3.35
N ASN A 44 -2.42 5.04 -3.87
CA ASN A 44 -1.94 4.01 -4.79
C ASN A 44 -0.93 3.10 -4.06
N LYS A 45 -1.23 1.80 -4.04
CA LYS A 45 -0.34 0.76 -3.51
C LYS A 45 0.02 -0.25 -4.58
N THR A 46 1.26 -0.73 -4.53
CA THR A 46 1.82 -1.71 -5.48
C THR A 46 2.59 -2.80 -4.74
N SER A 47 2.49 -4.05 -5.21
CA SER A 47 3.34 -5.15 -4.75
C SER A 47 4.78 -5.07 -5.28
N ASP A 48 5.03 -4.22 -6.29
CA ASP A 48 6.29 -4.13 -7.03
C ASP A 48 6.82 -2.69 -7.06
N THR A 49 7.42 -2.27 -5.94
CA THR A 49 7.99 -0.91 -5.77
C THR A 49 9.13 -0.63 -6.73
N LYS A 50 9.97 -1.65 -7.02
CA LYS A 50 11.11 -1.56 -7.94
C LYS A 50 10.71 -1.03 -9.32
N HIS A 51 9.47 -1.23 -9.73
CA HIS A 51 9.02 -1.02 -11.10
C HIS A 51 7.86 -0.04 -11.26
N LYS A 52 7.12 0.25 -10.17
CA LYS A 52 5.92 1.11 -10.19
C LYS A 52 6.04 2.36 -9.30
N ALA A 53 7.26 2.88 -9.11
CA ALA A 53 7.55 4.11 -8.34
C ALA A 53 7.09 4.10 -6.86
N GLY A 54 6.81 2.91 -6.29
CA GLY A 54 6.40 2.75 -4.89
C GLY A 54 4.95 3.14 -4.61
N ASN A 55 4.62 3.17 -3.32
CA ASN A 55 3.29 3.59 -2.86
C ASN A 55 3.24 5.11 -2.74
N SER A 56 2.17 5.70 -3.26
CA SER A 56 1.98 7.15 -3.26
C SER A 56 0.57 7.51 -2.83
N THR A 57 0.43 8.66 -2.18
CA THR A 57 -0.85 9.22 -1.77
C THR A 57 -0.93 10.67 -2.20
N THR A 58 -2.07 11.06 -2.78
CA THR A 58 -2.41 12.46 -3.02
C THR A 58 -3.68 12.77 -2.23
N ILE A 59 -3.65 13.81 -1.42
CA ILE A 59 -4.84 14.32 -0.71
C ILE A 59 -5.00 15.79 -1.03
N GLU A 60 -6.23 16.22 -1.30
CA GLU A 60 -6.59 17.62 -1.35
C GLU A 60 -7.47 17.95 -0.16
N ILE A 61 -7.10 19.01 0.56
CA ILE A 61 -7.82 19.52 1.71
C ILE A 61 -8.37 20.88 1.35
N TYR A 62 -9.67 21.05 1.54
CA TYR A 62 -10.37 22.27 1.19
C TYR A 62 -10.44 23.19 2.40
N ASN A 63 -10.10 24.45 2.18
CA ASN A 63 -10.24 25.58 3.10
C ASN A 63 -9.44 25.44 4.40
N LEU A 64 -8.19 24.95 4.30
CA LEU A 64 -7.23 25.09 5.40
C LEU A 64 -7.01 26.57 5.76
N THR A 65 -6.89 26.85 7.05
CA THR A 65 -6.51 28.19 7.51
C THR A 65 -5.05 28.50 7.13
N PRO A 66 -4.67 29.78 6.97
CA PRO A 66 -3.27 30.14 6.67
C PRO A 66 -2.26 29.60 7.69
N VAL A 67 -2.66 29.50 8.97
CA VAL A 67 -1.81 28.95 10.04
C VAL A 67 -1.58 27.45 9.85
N GLN A 68 -2.63 26.71 9.50
CA GLN A 68 -2.54 25.27 9.21
C GLN A 68 -1.72 25.01 7.94
N ALA A 69 -1.95 25.80 6.88
CA ALA A 69 -1.20 25.67 5.63
C ALA A 69 0.30 25.92 5.82
N LYS A 70 0.68 26.83 6.73
CA LYS A 70 2.08 27.12 7.04
C LYS A 70 2.83 25.94 7.67
N LEU A 71 2.12 25.03 8.37
CA LEU A 71 2.74 23.80 8.89
C LEU A 71 3.30 22.93 7.75
N LEU A 72 2.72 23.03 6.55
CA LEU A 72 3.10 22.25 5.38
C LEU A 72 4.38 22.74 4.68
N GLU A 73 4.93 23.87 5.12
CA GLU A 73 6.17 24.45 4.58
C GLU A 73 7.45 23.84 5.23
N SER A 74 7.30 23.05 6.31
CA SER A 74 8.41 22.35 6.97
C SER A 74 9.01 21.23 6.11
N GLN A 75 10.30 20.92 6.29
CA GLN A 75 11.02 19.91 5.48
C GLN A 75 10.84 18.45 5.94
N TYR A 76 10.17 18.20 7.07
CA TYR A 76 10.13 16.88 7.72
C TYR A 76 8.73 16.54 8.23
N ILE A 77 7.79 16.50 7.30
CA ILE A 77 6.39 16.32 7.64
C ILE A 77 6.02 14.84 7.49
N SER A 78 5.58 14.25 8.61
CA SER A 78 4.94 12.95 8.64
C SER A 78 3.45 13.08 8.31
N PHE A 79 2.93 12.03 7.70
CA PHE A 79 1.55 11.94 7.27
C PHE A 79 0.99 10.57 7.67
N GLU A 80 -0.20 10.59 8.25
CA GLU A 80 -0.98 9.39 8.57
C GLU A 80 -2.43 9.60 8.16
N PHE A 81 -2.96 8.69 7.35
CA PHE A 81 -4.33 8.79 6.85
C PHE A 81 -5.12 7.51 7.10
N ARG A 82 -6.22 7.69 7.82
CA ARG A 82 -7.16 6.64 8.18
C ARG A 82 -8.51 6.93 7.58
N VAL A 83 -9.17 5.89 7.10
CA VAL A 83 -10.52 5.97 6.54
C VAL A 83 -11.32 4.76 6.98
N GLY A 84 -12.64 4.89 6.89
CA GLY A 84 -13.54 3.79 7.12
C GLY A 84 -14.97 4.29 7.17
N TYR A 85 -15.76 3.62 7.99
CA TYR A 85 -17.19 3.86 8.16
C TYR A 85 -17.50 3.95 9.65
N ASN A 86 -18.68 4.46 9.97
CA ASN A 86 -19.17 4.51 11.35
C ASN A 86 -19.78 3.16 11.77
N ASN A 87 -18.98 2.09 11.64
CA ASN A 87 -19.35 0.72 12.00
C ASN A 87 -18.30 0.14 12.98
N GLU A 88 -18.44 -1.12 13.37
CA GLU A 88 -17.54 -1.76 14.37
C GLU A 88 -16.06 -1.72 13.98
N ASP A 89 -15.75 -1.76 12.67
CA ASP A 89 -14.37 -1.72 12.16
C ASP A 89 -13.74 -0.32 12.25
N GLY A 90 -14.56 0.74 12.30
CA GLY A 90 -14.14 2.12 12.49
C GLY A 90 -13.12 2.63 11.45
N LEU A 91 -12.15 3.41 11.92
CA LEU A 91 -11.09 4.01 11.10
C LEU A 91 -9.85 3.12 11.03
N SER A 92 -9.47 2.74 9.81
CA SER A 92 -8.29 1.93 9.54
C SER A 92 -7.23 2.69 8.75
N LEU A 93 -5.95 2.41 9.04
CA LEU A 93 -4.81 3.04 8.40
C LEU A 93 -4.63 2.58 6.96
N ILE A 94 -4.84 3.48 5.99
CA ILE A 94 -4.65 3.17 4.57
C ILE A 94 -3.36 3.75 4.00
N ALA A 95 -2.79 4.80 4.58
CA ALA A 95 -1.53 5.37 4.11
C ALA A 95 -0.75 6.03 5.24
N GLN A 96 0.57 5.82 5.23
CA GLN A 96 1.50 6.46 6.17
C GLN A 96 2.83 6.72 5.48
N GLY A 97 3.38 7.92 5.62
CA GLY A 97 4.64 8.25 4.95
C GLY A 97 5.11 9.68 5.19
N ASN A 98 5.94 10.16 4.27
CA ASN A 98 6.51 11.50 4.29
C ASN A 98 5.89 12.36 3.19
N VAL A 99 5.55 13.60 3.53
CA VAL A 99 5.13 14.58 2.53
C VAL A 99 6.32 14.92 1.63
N THR A 100 6.15 14.72 0.32
CA THR A 100 7.17 15.02 -0.70
C THR A 100 6.89 16.34 -1.40
N GLU A 101 5.62 16.75 -1.47
CA GLU A 101 5.19 17.99 -2.10
C GLU A 101 3.91 18.49 -1.43
N ALA A 102 3.83 19.79 -1.16
CA ALA A 102 2.62 20.46 -0.71
C ALA A 102 2.42 21.74 -1.52
N THR A 103 1.25 21.92 -2.09
CA THR A 103 0.90 23.11 -2.87
C THR A 103 -0.46 23.62 -2.46
N THR A 104 -0.60 24.94 -2.34
CA THR A 104 -1.88 25.58 -2.01
C THR A 104 -2.28 26.52 -3.13
N VAL A 105 -3.49 26.33 -3.65
CA VAL A 105 -4.03 27.14 -4.75
C VAL A 105 -5.42 27.63 -4.39
N LYS A 106 -5.71 28.90 -4.70
CA LYS A 106 -7.07 29.44 -4.59
C LYS A 106 -7.85 29.15 -5.87
N ARG A 107 -9.02 28.53 -5.77
CA ARG A 107 -9.93 28.25 -6.89
C ARG A 107 -11.33 28.75 -6.55
N GLY A 108 -11.72 29.86 -7.16
CA GLY A 108 -13.01 30.49 -6.87
C GLY A 108 -13.10 30.93 -5.41
N THR A 109 -14.09 30.40 -4.69
CA THR A 109 -14.30 30.63 -3.25
C THR A 109 -13.44 29.75 -2.37
N ASP A 110 -12.91 28.64 -2.91
CA ASP A 110 -12.17 27.66 -2.13
C ASP A 110 -10.65 27.88 -2.17
N THR A 111 -9.98 27.51 -1.09
CA THR A 111 -8.53 27.35 -1.03
C THR A 111 -8.21 25.87 -0.93
N ILE A 112 -7.54 25.30 -1.94
CA ILE A 112 -7.27 23.87 -2.02
C ILE A 112 -5.80 23.65 -1.75
N THR A 113 -5.50 22.87 -0.72
CA THR A 113 -4.15 22.43 -0.40
C THR A 113 -3.98 20.98 -0.81
N GLN A 114 -3.17 20.75 -1.84
CA GLN A 114 -2.81 19.42 -2.31
C GLN A 114 -1.50 18.97 -1.66
N ILE A 115 -1.50 17.76 -1.12
CA ILE A 115 -0.36 17.11 -0.48
C ILE A 115 -0.09 15.81 -1.20
N LYS A 116 1.16 15.60 -1.60
CA LYS A 116 1.66 14.32 -2.11
C LYS A 116 2.59 13.69 -1.09
N VAL A 117 2.43 12.38 -0.92
CA VAL A 117 3.12 11.59 0.11
C VAL A 117 3.70 10.35 -0.54
N GLY A 118 4.94 10.03 -0.21
CA GLY A 118 5.58 8.77 -0.54
C GLY A 118 5.74 7.90 0.70
N GLU A 119 5.29 6.64 0.64
CA GLU A 119 5.54 5.69 1.73
C GLU A 119 6.99 5.18 1.68
N GLY A 120 7.70 5.28 2.80
CA GLY A 120 9.10 4.87 2.87
C GLY A 120 10.08 5.70 2.02
N TYR A 121 9.68 6.86 1.51
CA TYR A 121 10.51 7.71 0.64
C TYR A 121 11.89 8.01 1.25
N VAL A 122 11.92 8.60 2.45
CA VAL A 122 13.19 8.92 3.13
C VAL A 122 14.00 7.66 3.42
N ALA A 123 13.34 6.60 3.88
CA ALA A 123 13.99 5.33 4.22
C ALA A 123 14.59 4.62 3.00
N LEU A 124 13.98 4.74 1.82
CA LEU A 124 14.44 4.11 0.58
C LEU A 124 15.54 4.93 -0.09
N ASP A 125 15.32 6.24 -0.24
CA ASP A 125 16.13 7.08 -1.12
C ASP A 125 17.26 7.83 -0.38
N HIS A 126 17.10 8.11 0.93
CA HIS A 126 18.10 8.86 1.70
C HIS A 126 18.96 8.00 2.63
N THR A 127 18.54 6.78 2.97
CA THR A 127 19.36 5.83 3.74
C THR A 127 20.47 5.27 2.86
N ARG A 128 21.73 5.50 3.25
CA ARG A 128 22.92 4.92 2.61
C ARG A 128 23.46 3.75 3.40
N ILE A 129 23.80 2.68 2.69
CA ILE A 129 24.34 1.44 3.26
C ILE A 129 25.70 1.18 2.64
N SER A 130 26.70 0.89 3.48
CA SER A 130 28.04 0.49 3.07
C SER A 130 28.54 -0.61 3.99
N GLN A 131 28.27 -1.86 3.65
CA GLN A 131 28.61 -3.02 4.47
C GLN A 131 28.87 -4.25 3.59
N ASN A 132 29.76 -5.14 4.03
CA ASN A 132 29.96 -6.44 3.41
C ASN A 132 29.38 -7.54 4.32
N LEU A 133 28.67 -8.49 3.71
CA LEU A 133 28.25 -9.74 4.33
C LEU A 133 29.20 -10.85 3.88
N SER A 134 29.63 -11.66 4.85
CA SER A 134 30.59 -12.74 4.62
C SER A 134 29.94 -13.93 3.89
N PRO A 135 30.73 -14.74 3.15
CA PRO A 135 30.24 -16.00 2.61
C PRO A 135 29.57 -16.87 3.68
N GLY A 136 28.48 -17.54 3.32
CA GLY A 136 27.73 -18.43 4.21
C GLY A 136 26.54 -17.78 4.95
N GLN A 137 26.43 -16.45 4.98
CA GLN A 137 25.20 -15.79 5.42
C GLN A 137 24.06 -16.03 4.41
N THR A 138 22.81 -15.89 4.84
CA THR A 138 21.65 -16.16 3.98
C THR A 138 21.16 -14.93 3.23
N VAL A 139 20.32 -15.13 2.21
CA VAL A 139 19.60 -14.02 1.54
C VAL A 139 18.75 -13.23 2.53
N GLU A 140 18.11 -13.92 3.47
CA GLU A 140 17.34 -13.28 4.54
C GLU A 140 18.20 -12.39 5.42
N ASP A 141 19.46 -12.78 5.70
CA ASP A 141 20.38 -11.93 6.48
C ASP A 141 20.74 -10.65 5.73
N VAL A 142 20.94 -10.72 4.41
CA VAL A 142 21.16 -9.53 3.58
C VAL A 142 19.96 -8.58 3.69
N ILE A 143 18.75 -9.11 3.53
CA ILE A 143 17.52 -8.31 3.63
C ILE A 143 17.41 -7.71 5.04
N ARG A 144 17.66 -8.49 6.09
CA ARG A 144 17.62 -8.03 7.49
C ARG A 144 18.57 -6.86 7.74
N VAL A 145 19.80 -6.92 7.21
CA VAL A 145 20.76 -5.81 7.31
C VAL A 145 20.23 -4.55 6.62
N ILE A 146 19.62 -4.69 5.44
CA ILE A 146 19.03 -3.55 4.72
C ILE A 146 17.86 -2.94 5.52
N VAL A 147 16.95 -3.76 6.05
CA VAL A 147 15.83 -3.26 6.87
C VAL A 147 16.31 -2.58 8.14
N ALA A 148 17.31 -3.14 8.83
CA ALA A 148 17.85 -2.55 10.04
C ALA A 148 18.48 -1.17 9.82
N ALA A 149 18.96 -0.88 8.60
CA ALA A 149 19.49 0.43 8.24
C ALA A 149 18.39 1.47 7.92
N MET A 150 17.16 1.03 7.61
CA MET A 150 16.05 1.91 7.25
C MET A 150 15.31 2.41 8.50
N PRO A 151 15.42 3.70 8.87
CA PRO A 151 14.75 4.22 10.06
C PRO A 151 13.23 4.25 9.86
N GLY A 152 12.49 3.83 10.89
CA GLY A 152 11.03 3.86 10.89
C GLY A 152 10.35 2.77 10.05
N ILE A 153 11.11 1.91 9.36
CA ILE A 153 10.55 0.78 8.62
C ILE A 153 10.64 -0.50 9.43
N SER A 154 9.48 -1.12 9.66
CA SER A 154 9.37 -2.42 10.33
C SER A 154 9.49 -3.57 9.34
N ARG A 155 10.00 -4.71 9.81
CA ARG A 155 10.02 -5.96 9.03
C ARG A 155 8.64 -6.60 9.04
N GLY A 156 7.99 -6.66 7.88
CA GLY A 156 6.74 -7.40 7.66
C GLY A 156 6.97 -8.84 7.22
N PRO A 157 5.96 -9.48 6.60
CA PRO A 157 6.09 -10.78 5.99
C PRO A 157 7.16 -10.77 4.89
N ILE A 158 8.18 -11.63 5.06
CA ILE A 158 9.20 -11.93 4.05
C ILE A 158 9.05 -13.41 3.72
N VAL A 159 8.52 -13.71 2.53
CA VAL A 159 8.19 -15.08 2.11
C VAL A 159 8.84 -15.34 0.76
N GLY A 160 9.70 -16.35 0.68
CA GLY A 160 10.36 -16.68 -0.57
C GLY A 160 11.12 -18.00 -0.48
N THR A 161 11.27 -18.65 -1.62
CA THR A 161 11.82 -20.01 -1.72
C THR A 161 13.31 -20.04 -1.42
N ASN A 162 14.05 -18.99 -1.81
CA ASN A 162 15.52 -18.93 -1.73
C ASN A 162 16.03 -18.09 -0.55
N LEU A 163 15.19 -17.76 0.43
CA LEU A 163 15.58 -16.87 1.54
C LEU A 163 16.69 -17.46 2.42
N SER A 164 16.64 -18.78 2.66
CA SER A 164 17.65 -19.49 3.45
C SER A 164 18.88 -19.91 2.65
N SER A 165 18.91 -19.63 1.34
CA SER A 165 20.05 -19.98 0.49
C SER A 165 21.30 -19.19 0.91
N PRO A 166 22.47 -19.84 1.07
CA PRO A 166 23.68 -19.16 1.48
C PRO A 166 24.27 -18.34 0.32
N ILE A 167 24.79 -17.15 0.64
CA ILE A 167 25.57 -16.33 -0.30
C ILE A 167 26.98 -16.91 -0.44
N VAL A 168 27.30 -17.43 -1.63
CA VAL A 168 28.55 -18.20 -1.85
C VAL A 168 29.80 -17.32 -1.83
N HIS A 169 29.70 -16.09 -2.34
CA HIS A 169 30.84 -15.17 -2.49
C HIS A 169 30.77 -13.96 -1.56
N GLY A 170 29.93 -14.03 -0.52
CA GLY A 170 29.56 -12.85 0.25
C GLY A 170 28.63 -11.92 -0.55
N TRP A 171 28.20 -10.83 0.08
CA TRP A 171 27.36 -9.82 -0.56
C TRP A 171 27.79 -8.42 -0.13
N ARG A 172 28.14 -7.58 -1.11
CA ARG A 172 28.50 -6.18 -0.88
C ARG A 172 27.28 -5.29 -1.02
N LEU A 173 26.96 -4.55 0.03
CA LEU A 173 25.99 -3.46 0.07
C LEU A 173 26.75 -2.13 -0.05
N SER A 174 26.43 -1.34 -1.06
CA SER A 174 27.05 -0.04 -1.35
C SER A 174 26.11 0.81 -2.20
N GLY A 175 25.22 1.57 -1.56
CA GLY A 175 24.23 2.36 -2.26
C GLY A 175 23.15 2.89 -1.33
N THR A 176 22.04 3.34 -1.91
CA THR A 176 20.81 3.61 -1.16
C THR A 176 20.12 2.30 -0.76
N ALA A 177 19.27 2.33 0.27
CA ALA A 177 18.47 1.17 0.63
C ALA A 177 17.61 0.68 -0.55
N LYS A 178 17.08 1.61 -1.36
CA LYS A 178 16.36 1.29 -2.60
C LYS A 178 17.23 0.49 -3.58
N GLU A 179 18.43 0.97 -3.88
CA GLU A 179 19.34 0.31 -4.82
C GLU A 179 19.69 -1.12 -4.36
N GLU A 180 19.92 -1.30 -3.06
CA GLU A 180 20.24 -2.60 -2.50
C GLU A 180 19.03 -3.54 -2.46
N LEU A 181 17.83 -3.04 -2.16
CA LEU A 181 16.58 -3.82 -2.29
C LEU A 181 16.32 -4.22 -3.75
N ASP A 182 16.50 -3.29 -4.70
CA ASP A 182 16.32 -3.57 -6.11
C ASP A 182 17.31 -4.64 -6.60
N LYS A 183 18.56 -4.57 -6.13
CA LYS A 183 19.62 -5.54 -6.45
C LYS A 183 19.33 -6.93 -5.90
N ILE A 184 19.01 -7.06 -4.60
CA ILE A 184 18.76 -8.36 -3.99
C ILE A 184 17.47 -8.99 -4.55
N THR A 185 16.42 -8.19 -4.72
CA THR A 185 15.14 -8.70 -5.25
C THR A 185 15.26 -9.09 -6.72
N LYS A 186 16.08 -8.41 -7.51
CA LYS A 186 16.40 -8.84 -8.88
C LYS A 186 17.18 -10.16 -8.91
N ALA A 187 18.16 -10.34 -8.03
CA ALA A 187 19.00 -11.54 -8.00
C ALA A 187 18.21 -12.81 -7.62
N TYR A 188 17.26 -12.68 -6.68
CA TYR A 188 16.49 -13.82 -6.15
C TYR A 188 15.05 -13.89 -6.65
N ASN A 189 14.69 -13.07 -7.66
CA ASN A 189 13.35 -13.02 -8.26
C ASN A 189 12.23 -12.75 -7.22
N LEU A 190 12.50 -11.79 -6.33
CA LEU A 190 11.58 -11.30 -5.31
C LEU A 190 10.90 -10.00 -5.76
N GLU A 191 9.79 -9.70 -5.12
CA GLU A 191 9.06 -8.44 -5.17
C GLU A 191 9.00 -7.85 -3.76
N TYR A 192 8.97 -6.52 -3.68
CA TYR A 192 8.83 -5.84 -2.40
C TYR A 192 7.90 -4.63 -2.50
N SER A 193 7.24 -4.34 -1.38
CA SER A 193 6.41 -3.17 -1.17
C SER A 193 6.67 -2.63 0.23
N ILE A 194 6.63 -1.31 0.41
CA ILE A 194 6.58 -0.69 1.73
C ILE A 194 5.17 -0.16 1.88
N SER A 195 4.41 -0.77 2.79
CA SER A 195 3.03 -0.39 3.09
C SER A 195 2.90 -0.08 4.57
N ASN A 196 2.39 1.09 4.92
CA ASN A 196 2.21 1.53 6.31
C ASN A 196 3.49 1.33 7.15
N ASN A 197 4.61 1.86 6.63
CA ASN A 197 5.95 1.73 7.24
C ASN A 197 6.42 0.28 7.49
N THR A 198 5.85 -0.70 6.78
CA THR A 198 6.23 -2.11 6.89
C THR A 198 6.72 -2.64 5.56
N LEU A 199 7.92 -3.20 5.53
CA LEU A 199 8.45 -3.88 4.34
C LEU A 199 7.80 -5.26 4.21
N ILE A 200 7.11 -5.46 3.09
CA ILE A 200 6.56 -6.74 2.65
C ILE A 200 7.41 -7.23 1.48
N MET A 201 7.79 -8.50 1.50
CA MET A 201 8.58 -9.10 0.43
C MET A 201 8.08 -10.51 0.11
N THR A 202 7.89 -10.80 -1.18
CA THR A 202 7.43 -12.11 -1.65
C THR A 202 8.28 -12.61 -2.82
N ASP A 203 8.28 -13.91 -3.10
CA ASP A 203 8.61 -14.39 -4.44
C ASP A 203 7.70 -13.71 -5.49
N LEU A 204 8.20 -13.59 -6.72
CA LEU A 204 7.43 -13.04 -7.84
C LEU A 204 6.08 -13.76 -7.99
N ASN A 205 4.98 -12.98 -7.99
CA ASN A 205 3.60 -13.47 -8.08
C ASN A 205 3.17 -14.44 -6.96
N GLN A 206 3.88 -14.49 -5.84
CA GLN A 206 3.45 -15.27 -4.67
C GLN A 206 2.77 -14.38 -3.63
N PRO A 207 1.78 -14.91 -2.90
CA PRO A 207 1.17 -14.18 -1.81
C PRO A 207 2.05 -14.16 -0.56
N THR A 208 1.78 -13.24 0.36
CA THR A 208 2.40 -13.18 1.69
C THR A 208 2.00 -14.34 2.60
N SER A 209 0.89 -15.00 2.28
CA SER A 209 0.40 -16.19 2.97
C SER A 209 -0.25 -17.12 1.96
N LYS A 210 0.05 -18.42 2.06
CA LYS A 210 -0.57 -19.45 1.21
C LYS A 210 -1.94 -19.89 1.72
N THR A 211 -2.26 -19.72 3.01
CA THR A 211 -3.56 -20.14 3.54
C THR A 211 -4.67 -19.21 3.08
N VAL A 212 -5.84 -19.79 2.74
CA VAL A 212 -7.03 -19.04 2.32
C VAL A 212 -8.15 -19.04 3.36
N LEU A 213 -7.89 -19.45 4.61
CA LEU A 213 -8.92 -19.59 5.66
C LEU A 213 -9.62 -18.27 6.01
N ASN A 214 -8.89 -17.15 6.00
CA ASN A 214 -9.38 -15.83 6.41
C ASN A 214 -9.16 -14.77 5.33
N VAL A 215 -9.32 -15.13 4.05
CA VAL A 215 -9.17 -14.16 2.97
C VAL A 215 -10.46 -13.35 2.78
N PRO A 216 -10.36 -12.04 2.52
CA PRO A 216 -11.52 -11.23 2.19
C PRO A 216 -12.24 -11.79 0.94
N VAL A 217 -13.55 -11.94 1.04
CA VAL A 217 -14.42 -12.31 -0.07
C VAL A 217 -14.97 -11.05 -0.71
N ILE A 218 -14.88 -10.95 -2.04
CA ILE A 218 -15.42 -9.87 -2.86
C ILE A 218 -16.58 -10.45 -3.67
N SER A 219 -17.80 -10.05 -3.33
CA SER A 219 -19.04 -10.42 -3.99
C SER A 219 -20.01 -9.23 -3.98
N SER A 220 -21.16 -9.36 -4.65
CA SER A 220 -22.22 -8.35 -4.61
C SER A 220 -22.70 -8.06 -3.18
N GLU A 221 -22.62 -9.05 -2.29
CA GLU A 221 -23.02 -8.93 -0.88
C GLU A 221 -21.94 -8.28 -0.01
N THR A 222 -20.66 -8.37 -0.38
CA THR A 222 -19.54 -7.81 0.39
C THR A 222 -19.02 -6.47 -0.15
N GLY A 223 -19.80 -5.83 -1.02
CA GLY A 223 -19.53 -4.48 -1.51
C GLY A 223 -18.85 -4.40 -2.87
N MET A 224 -18.87 -5.45 -3.69
CA MET A 224 -18.46 -5.34 -5.10
C MET A 224 -19.34 -4.32 -5.83
N ILE A 225 -18.69 -3.44 -6.60
CA ILE A 225 -19.35 -2.44 -7.44
C ILE A 225 -19.16 -2.89 -8.89
N ASP A 226 -20.25 -2.90 -9.65
CA ASP A 226 -20.30 -3.42 -11.01
C ASP A 226 -19.87 -4.90 -11.07
N LYS A 227 -19.17 -5.29 -12.14
CA LYS A 227 -18.67 -6.65 -12.36
C LYS A 227 -17.15 -6.64 -12.52
N PRO A 228 -16.46 -7.75 -12.20
CA PRO A 228 -15.02 -7.86 -12.45
C PRO A 228 -14.73 -7.99 -13.95
N PHE A 229 -13.59 -7.47 -14.38
CA PHE A 229 -13.15 -7.51 -15.78
C PHE A 229 -11.77 -8.15 -15.91
N ARG A 230 -11.59 -9.04 -16.89
CA ARG A 230 -10.26 -9.54 -17.25
C ARG A 230 -9.45 -8.43 -17.90
N ILE A 231 -8.25 -8.20 -17.40
CA ILE A 231 -7.31 -7.22 -17.93
C ILE A 231 -6.06 -7.93 -18.43
N THR A 232 -5.48 -7.40 -19.51
CA THR A 232 -4.13 -7.78 -19.93
C THR A 232 -3.18 -6.77 -19.29
N GLU A 233 -2.59 -7.11 -18.15
CA GLU A 233 -1.46 -6.32 -17.67
C GLU A 233 -0.29 -6.48 -18.65
N GLN A 234 0.49 -5.42 -18.89
CA GLN A 234 1.76 -5.54 -19.58
C GLN A 234 2.71 -6.33 -18.71
N ILE A 235 2.64 -7.65 -18.86
CA ILE A 235 3.50 -8.57 -18.16
C ILE A 235 4.90 -8.39 -18.76
N ARG A 236 5.87 -8.06 -17.90
CA ARG A 236 7.29 -7.92 -18.28
C ARG A 236 7.95 -9.26 -18.65
N LEU A 237 7.21 -10.34 -18.45
CA LEU A 237 7.56 -11.70 -18.83
C LEU A 237 7.04 -11.95 -20.24
N GLY A 238 7.77 -12.72 -21.06
CA GLY A 238 7.30 -13.05 -22.40
C GLY A 238 5.95 -13.78 -22.34
N LYS A 239 5.09 -13.62 -23.37
CA LYS A 239 3.75 -14.24 -23.43
C LYS A 239 3.71 -15.77 -23.21
N LYS A 240 4.85 -16.45 -23.35
CA LYS A 240 5.01 -17.91 -23.13
C LYS A 240 5.62 -18.28 -21.77
N ASP A 241 5.99 -17.30 -20.95
CA ASP A 241 6.51 -17.53 -19.61
C ASP A 241 5.35 -17.98 -18.71
N LYS A 242 5.52 -19.14 -18.06
CA LYS A 242 4.51 -19.75 -17.16
C LYS A 242 4.16 -18.86 -15.95
N ARG A 243 4.98 -17.84 -15.66
CA ARG A 243 4.72 -16.86 -14.60
C ARG A 243 3.75 -15.76 -15.04
N THR A 244 3.38 -15.70 -16.31
CA THR A 244 2.36 -14.81 -16.87
C THR A 244 0.99 -15.26 -16.39
N ARG A 245 0.29 -14.42 -15.62
CA ARG A 245 -1.04 -14.74 -15.06
C ARG A 245 -2.11 -13.83 -15.67
N PRO A 246 -3.33 -14.33 -15.93
CA PRO A 246 -4.45 -13.48 -16.27
C PRO A 246 -4.67 -12.42 -15.19
N GLY A 247 -4.80 -11.16 -15.60
CA GLY A 247 -5.11 -10.06 -14.70
C GLY A 247 -6.62 -9.90 -14.56
N ILE A 248 -7.08 -9.51 -13.38
CA ILE A 248 -8.48 -9.15 -13.12
C ILE A 248 -8.51 -7.79 -12.46
N GLN A 249 -9.42 -6.93 -12.91
CA GLN A 249 -9.76 -5.68 -12.24
C GLN A 249 -11.14 -5.79 -11.61
N VAL A 250 -11.24 -5.43 -10.33
CA VAL A 250 -12.51 -5.40 -9.60
C VAL A 250 -12.61 -4.09 -8.81
N LYS A 251 -13.82 -3.56 -8.74
CA LYS A 251 -14.15 -2.37 -7.96
C LYS A 251 -15.03 -2.77 -6.80
N THR A 252 -14.79 -2.16 -5.64
CA THR A 252 -15.52 -2.46 -4.40
C THR A 252 -15.75 -1.18 -3.63
N LEU A 253 -16.75 -1.14 -2.75
CA LEU A 253 -16.80 -0.13 -1.70
C LEU A 253 -15.49 -0.13 -0.92
N LEU A 254 -15.12 1.04 -0.40
CA LEU A 254 -13.80 1.21 0.22
C LEU A 254 -13.62 0.19 1.34
N ASN A 255 -12.62 -0.68 1.25
CA ASN A 255 -12.32 -1.66 2.30
C ASN A 255 -10.84 -1.55 2.69
N PRO A 256 -10.52 -0.96 3.87
CA PRO A 256 -9.15 -0.75 4.32
C PRO A 256 -8.37 -2.04 4.60
N ALA A 257 -9.05 -3.19 4.72
CA ALA A 257 -8.40 -4.48 5.00
C ALA A 257 -7.59 -5.02 3.81
N PHE A 258 -7.81 -4.49 2.61
CA PHE A 258 -7.06 -4.91 1.43
C PHE A 258 -5.58 -4.49 1.54
N THR A 259 -4.71 -5.46 1.30
CA THR A 259 -3.25 -5.27 1.32
C THR A 259 -2.66 -5.83 0.04
N VAL A 260 -1.65 -5.18 -0.53
CA VAL A 260 -0.94 -5.72 -1.69
C VAL A 260 -0.21 -7.02 -1.33
N SER A 261 -0.03 -7.90 -2.30
CA SER A 261 0.53 -9.24 -2.11
C SER A 261 -0.28 -10.18 -1.22
N SER A 262 -1.49 -9.81 -0.76
CA SER A 262 -2.41 -10.75 -0.10
C SER A 262 -3.40 -11.38 -1.10
N VAL A 263 -4.06 -12.46 -0.67
CA VAL A 263 -5.08 -13.16 -1.45
C VAL A 263 -6.47 -12.64 -1.09
N VAL A 264 -7.32 -12.51 -2.11
CA VAL A 264 -8.76 -12.29 -2.00
C VAL A 264 -9.51 -13.37 -2.77
N LYS A 265 -10.72 -13.69 -2.32
CA LYS A 265 -11.65 -14.54 -3.09
C LYS A 265 -12.59 -13.61 -3.85
N ILE A 266 -12.73 -13.79 -5.15
CA ILE A 266 -13.74 -13.08 -5.95
C ILE A 266 -14.84 -14.08 -6.28
N GLU A 267 -16.08 -13.68 -6.03
CA GLU A 267 -17.29 -14.43 -6.33
C GLU A 267 -18.26 -13.55 -7.14
N SER A 268 -18.47 -13.92 -8.39
CA SER A 268 -19.37 -13.22 -9.32
C SER A 268 -19.93 -14.21 -10.34
N ASP A 269 -20.93 -13.81 -11.11
CA ASP A 269 -21.53 -14.69 -12.12
C ASP A 269 -20.50 -15.18 -13.17
N ASP A 270 -19.55 -14.32 -13.55
CA ASP A 270 -18.58 -14.58 -14.63
C ASP A 270 -17.19 -15.04 -14.15
N ILE A 271 -16.77 -14.63 -12.93
CA ILE A 271 -15.42 -14.80 -12.41
C ILE A 271 -15.49 -15.29 -10.97
N ASN A 272 -14.93 -16.47 -10.72
CA ASN A 272 -14.86 -17.09 -9.40
C ASN A 272 -13.46 -17.66 -9.17
N GLY A 273 -12.89 -17.40 -8.00
CA GLY A 273 -11.58 -17.96 -7.65
C GLY A 273 -10.80 -17.12 -6.64
N TYR A 274 -9.55 -17.51 -6.42
CA TYR A 274 -8.61 -16.80 -5.56
C TYR A 274 -7.63 -15.98 -6.39
N PHE A 275 -7.40 -14.75 -5.95
CA PHE A 275 -6.58 -13.79 -6.68
C PHE A 275 -5.65 -13.06 -5.72
N ARG A 276 -4.40 -12.82 -6.14
CA ARG A 276 -3.45 -11.98 -5.39
C ARG A 276 -3.60 -10.53 -5.82
N ILE A 277 -3.66 -9.61 -4.87
CA ILE A 277 -3.68 -8.17 -5.13
C ILE A 277 -2.29 -7.72 -5.58
N ASN A 278 -2.17 -7.24 -6.82
CA ASN A 278 -0.92 -6.69 -7.37
C ASN A 278 -0.85 -5.17 -7.19
N SER A 279 -1.98 -4.49 -7.36
CA SER A 279 -2.12 -3.07 -7.08
C SER A 279 -3.48 -2.75 -6.50
N LEU A 280 -3.51 -1.74 -5.65
CA LEU A 280 -4.69 -1.32 -4.92
C LEU A 280 -4.75 0.19 -4.97
N ARG A 281 -5.90 0.72 -5.38
CA ARG A 281 -6.16 2.15 -5.43
C ARG A 281 -7.38 2.48 -4.59
N TYR A 282 -7.21 3.30 -3.57
CA TYR A 282 -8.31 3.89 -2.83
C TYR A 282 -8.60 5.27 -3.40
N ASN A 283 -9.86 5.55 -3.72
CA ASN A 283 -10.28 6.86 -4.19
C ASN A 283 -11.52 7.30 -3.40
N GLY A 284 -11.46 8.50 -2.83
CA GLY A 284 -12.52 8.99 -1.97
C GLY A 284 -12.68 10.51 -2.01
N GLU A 285 -13.93 10.93 -1.93
CA GLU A 285 -14.37 12.29 -1.70
C GLU A 285 -15.36 12.28 -0.53
N PHE A 286 -15.07 13.06 0.51
CA PHE A 286 -15.81 12.94 1.77
C PHE A 286 -17.30 13.32 1.63
N ARG A 287 -17.60 14.49 1.07
CA ARG A 287 -18.98 14.97 0.83
C ARG A 287 -19.57 14.57 -0.53
N GLY A 288 -18.83 13.83 -1.35
CA GLY A 288 -19.17 13.59 -2.76
C GLY A 288 -19.01 12.14 -3.18
N GLN A 289 -18.57 11.92 -4.41
CA GLN A 289 -18.21 10.61 -4.95
C GLN A 289 -16.94 10.77 -5.76
N PRO A 290 -15.98 9.83 -5.68
CA PRO A 290 -16.13 8.43 -5.24
C PRO A 290 -15.91 8.14 -3.74
N TRP A 291 -16.09 6.88 -3.32
CA TRP A 291 -15.52 6.30 -2.08
C TRP A 291 -15.39 4.78 -2.21
N HIS A 292 -14.33 4.33 -2.89
CA HIS A 292 -14.19 2.94 -3.31
C HIS A 292 -12.74 2.48 -3.37
N SER A 293 -12.55 1.17 -3.40
CA SER A 293 -11.28 0.50 -3.68
C SER A 293 -11.32 -0.12 -5.08
N GLU A 294 -10.29 0.12 -5.88
CA GLU A 294 -10.04 -0.54 -7.16
C GLU A 294 -8.83 -1.46 -7.01
N LEU A 295 -9.03 -2.73 -7.33
CA LEU A 295 -8.00 -3.76 -7.22
C LEU A 295 -7.64 -4.24 -8.61
N ARG A 296 -6.33 -4.42 -8.85
CA ARG A 296 -5.84 -5.25 -9.94
C ARG A 296 -5.14 -6.45 -9.35
N CYS A 297 -5.62 -7.62 -9.75
CA CYS A 297 -5.22 -8.88 -9.18
C CYS A 297 -4.71 -9.84 -10.24
N SER A 298 -3.96 -10.85 -9.81
CA SER A 298 -3.54 -11.99 -10.64
C SER A 298 -4.13 -13.28 -10.11
N GLU A 299 -4.51 -14.18 -11.01
CA GLU A 299 -5.11 -15.49 -10.67
C GLU A 299 -4.13 -16.39 -9.90
N MET A 300 -4.58 -16.93 -8.77
CA MET A 300 -3.86 -17.91 -7.96
C MET A 300 -4.27 -19.33 -8.33
N THR A 301 -3.30 -20.24 -8.34
CA THR A 301 -3.49 -21.67 -8.61
C THR A 301 -3.32 -22.49 -7.34
N ASP A 302 -3.73 -23.75 -7.35
CA ASP A 302 -3.60 -24.67 -6.21
C ASP A 302 -2.14 -24.91 -5.76
N ALA A 303 -1.15 -24.58 -6.60
CA ALA A 303 0.27 -24.61 -6.20
C ALA A 303 0.69 -23.38 -5.37
N ASP A 304 -0.05 -22.28 -5.49
CA ASP A 304 0.23 -21.01 -4.83
C ASP A 304 -0.44 -20.91 -3.46
N ILE A 305 -1.59 -21.58 -3.29
CA ILE A 305 -2.45 -21.47 -2.11
C ILE A 305 -2.85 -22.84 -1.55
N THR A 306 -3.16 -22.88 -0.26
CA THR A 306 -3.62 -24.07 0.46
C THR A 306 -5.06 -23.85 0.90
N ILE A 307 -5.97 -24.61 0.29
CA ILE A 307 -7.39 -24.69 0.61
C ILE A 307 -7.57 -25.87 1.58
N THR A 308 -7.36 -25.64 2.87
CA THR A 308 -7.58 -26.63 3.94
C THR A 308 -8.40 -26.00 5.02
#